data_AF-A0A943A0K1-F1
#
_entry.id   AF-A0A943A0K1-F1
#
_cell.length_a   1.000
_cell.length_b   1.000
_cell.length_c   1.000
_cell.angle_alpha   90.00
_cell.angle_beta   90.00
_cell.angle_gamma   90.00
#
_symmetry.space_group_name_H-M   'P 1'
#
loop_
_entity.id
_entity.type
_entity.pdbx_description
1 polymer ?
#
loop_
_entity_poly.entity_id
_entity_poly.type
_entity_poly.pdbx_seq_one_letter_code
_entity_poly.pdbx_strand_id
1 'polypeptide(L)'
;MKMNKIYGLCAVQLMGVGVQIMNRVAGSMIVFLGVIGIILFVAREDMERRKYKTCPKCKAQILKKARICPKCGNQYMQAVSEEALMEMIEQRCVEEEERTSEMIDCDFEKIEEVAVDTFTSFDGDIQEFLEKKDSQENILTVN
;
A
#
# COMPACT_ATOMS: atom_id res chain seq x y z
N MET A 1 18.82 -2.45 38.58
CA MET A 1 19.41 -1.23 37.96
C MET A 1 18.42 -0.26 37.30
N LYS A 2 17.22 -0.69 36.86
CA LYS A 2 16.29 0.18 36.11
C LYS A 2 15.56 1.23 36.95
N MET A 3 15.18 0.88 38.19
CA MET A 3 14.52 1.82 39.10
C MET A 3 15.42 3.01 39.48
N ASN A 4 16.73 2.78 39.59
CA ASN A 4 17.72 3.81 39.93
C ASN A 4 17.72 4.99 38.93
N LYS A 5 17.41 4.73 37.65
CA LYS A 5 17.34 5.79 36.62
C LYS A 5 16.10 6.67 36.79
N ILE A 6 14.97 6.08 37.17
CA ILE A 6 13.72 6.82 37.44
C ILE A 6 13.91 7.69 38.69
N TYR A 7 14.50 7.14 39.75
CA TYR A 7 14.81 7.91 40.96
C TYR A 7 15.74 9.09 40.70
N GLY A 8 16.71 8.95 39.80
CA GLY A 8 17.55 10.07 39.36
C GLY A 8 16.75 11.18 38.67
N LEU A 9 15.83 10.85 37.77
CA LEU A 9 14.98 11.84 37.10
C LEU A 9 14.01 12.54 38.08
N CYS A 10 13.48 11.81 39.05
CA CYS A 10 12.67 12.39 40.13
C CYS A 10 13.47 13.35 41.01
N ALA A 11 14.74 13.02 41.33
CA ALA A 11 15.61 13.92 42.09
C ALA A 11 15.87 15.24 41.34
N VAL A 12 16.04 15.19 40.02
CA VAL A 12 16.19 16.40 39.19
C VAL A 12 14.92 17.27 39.21
N GLN A 13 13.74 16.67 39.22
CA GLN A 13 12.48 17.41 39.35
C GLN A 13 12.36 18.11 40.71
N LEU A 14 12.75 17.46 41.80
CA LEU A 14 12.77 18.07 43.13
C LEU A 14 13.72 19.27 43.19
N MET A 15 14.89 19.17 42.56
CA MET A 15 15.80 20.29 42.40
C MET A 15 15.19 21.41 41.55
N GLY A 16 14.48 21.08 40.48
CA GLY A 16 13.76 22.04 39.64
C GLY A 16 12.68 22.83 40.39
N VAL A 17 11.93 22.16 41.27
CA VAL A 17 10.95 22.81 42.15
C VAL A 17 11.65 23.76 43.14
N GLY A 18 12.80 23.36 43.70
CA GLY A 18 13.61 24.23 44.55
C GLY A 18 14.10 25.50 43.82
N VAL A 19 14.57 25.35 42.58
CA VAL A 19 15.01 26.48 41.74
C VAL A 19 13.83 27.41 41.37
N GLN A 20 12.61 26.90 41.32
CA GLN A 20 11.41 27.67 40.99
C GLN A 20 11.11 28.78 42.02
N ILE A 21 11.57 28.61 43.26
CA ILE A 21 11.47 29.61 44.33
C ILE A 21 12.38 30.81 44.05
N MET A 22 13.54 30.59 43.41
CA MET A 22 14.51 31.65 43.07
C MET A 22 14.25 32.26 41.69
N ASN A 23 13.98 31.41 40.70
CA ASN A 23 13.70 31.82 39.33
C ASN A 23 12.59 30.93 38.75
N ARG A 24 11.38 31.49 38.70
CA ARG A 24 10.17 30.78 38.29
C ARG A 24 10.29 30.20 36.87
N VAL A 25 10.94 30.90 35.95
CA VAL A 25 11.09 30.47 34.55
C VAL A 25 12.10 29.32 34.44
N ALA A 26 13.27 29.47 35.04
CA ALA A 26 14.32 28.43 35.00
C ALA A 26 13.88 27.13 35.69
N GLY A 27 13.27 27.24 36.88
CA GLY A 27 12.77 26.06 37.61
C GLY A 27 11.67 25.33 36.85
N SER A 28 10.75 26.08 36.23
CA SER A 28 9.70 25.53 35.38
C SER A 28 10.27 24.71 34.22
N MET A 29 11.27 25.24 33.49
CA MET A 29 11.91 24.54 32.38
C MET A 29 12.56 23.22 32.82
N ILE A 30 13.22 23.19 33.98
CA ILE A 30 13.84 21.98 34.52
C ILE A 30 12.79 20.91 34.82
N VAL A 31 11.67 21.28 35.44
CA VAL A 31 10.59 20.35 35.77
C VAL A 31 9.95 19.79 34.49
N PHE A 32 9.62 20.66 33.53
CA PHE A 32 9.01 20.22 32.26
C PHE A 32 9.93 19.28 31.47
N LEU A 33 11.22 19.60 31.34
CA LEU A 33 12.19 18.73 30.67
C LEU A 33 12.36 17.40 31.42
N GLY A 34 12.33 17.43 32.75
CA GLY A 34 12.36 16.23 33.59
C GLY A 34 11.14 15.32 33.33
N VAL A 35 9.93 15.89 33.30
CA VAL A 35 8.69 15.14 33.01
C VAL A 35 8.73 14.52 31.60
N ILE A 36 9.12 15.31 30.59
CA ILE A 36 9.27 14.81 29.21
C ILE A 36 10.28 13.65 29.18
N GLY A 37 11.41 13.77 29.86
CA GLY A 37 12.41 12.72 29.97
C GLY A 37 11.87 11.41 30.56
N ILE A 38 11.05 11.49 31.61
CA ILE A 38 10.40 10.31 32.22
C ILE A 38 9.42 9.66 31.23
N ILE A 39 8.58 10.46 30.58
CA ILE A 39 7.60 9.95 29.59
C ILE A 39 8.33 9.21 28.47
N LEU A 40 9.41 9.79 27.92
CA LEU A 40 10.21 9.17 26.87
C LEU A 40 10.89 7.88 27.35
N PHE A 41 11.39 7.85 28.58
CA PHE A 41 12.03 6.67 29.16
C PHE A 41 11.02 5.52 29.32
N VAL A 42 9.84 5.79 29.87
CA VAL A 42 8.77 4.80 30.04
C VAL A 42 8.27 4.33 28.68
N ALA A 43 8.03 5.25 27.73
CA ALA A 43 7.60 4.91 26.38
C ALA A 43 8.62 4.01 25.66
N ARG A 44 9.93 4.29 25.80
CA ARG A 44 10.97 3.40 25.26
C ARG A 44 10.93 2.01 25.88
N GLU A 45 10.83 1.91 27.20
CA GLU A 45 10.76 0.59 27.85
C GLU A 45 9.51 -0.18 27.47
N ASP A 46 8.36 0.50 27.35
CA ASP A 46 7.11 -0.14 26.89
C ASP A 46 7.23 -0.62 25.44
N MET A 47 7.83 0.18 24.56
CA MET A 47 8.14 -0.26 23.19
C MET A 47 9.05 -1.49 23.18
N GLU A 48 10.11 -1.53 23.99
CA GLU A 48 10.99 -2.72 24.11
C GLU A 48 10.22 -3.95 24.61
N ARG A 49 9.36 -3.81 25.63
CA ARG A 49 8.53 -4.92 26.12
C ARG A 49 7.54 -5.40 25.06
N ARG A 50 6.95 -4.48 24.30
CA ARG A 50 6.01 -4.82 23.21
C ARG A 50 6.69 -5.45 22.00
N LYS A 51 8.02 -5.43 21.87
CA LYS A 51 8.71 -6.10 20.75
C LYS A 51 8.56 -7.60 20.77
N TYR A 52 8.35 -8.21 21.94
CA TYR A 52 8.33 -9.66 22.08
C TYR A 52 6.94 -10.18 22.48
N LYS A 53 6.59 -11.37 22.00
CA LYS A 53 5.43 -12.18 22.36
C LYS A 53 5.90 -13.57 22.76
N THR A 54 5.15 -14.22 23.64
CA THR A 54 5.43 -15.60 24.07
C THR A 54 4.70 -16.58 23.15
N CYS A 55 5.39 -17.58 22.63
CA CYS A 55 4.77 -18.65 21.87
C CYS A 55 3.81 -19.48 22.76
N PRO A 56 2.56 -19.74 22.35
CA PRO A 56 1.65 -20.58 23.13
C PRO A 56 2.07 -22.05 23.16
N LYS A 57 2.74 -22.56 22.12
CA LYS A 57 3.17 -23.98 22.04
C LYS A 57 4.46 -24.26 22.82
N CYS A 58 5.52 -23.49 22.55
CA CYS A 58 6.85 -23.76 23.10
C CYS A 58 7.32 -22.76 24.16
N LYS A 59 6.52 -21.75 24.50
CA LYS A 59 6.84 -20.69 25.48
C LYS A 59 8.09 -19.84 25.17
N ALA A 60 8.65 -19.96 23.97
CA ALA A 60 9.76 -19.12 23.53
C ALA A 60 9.35 -17.65 23.38
N GLN A 61 10.23 -16.71 23.77
CA GLN A 61 10.08 -15.29 23.44
C GLN A 61 10.45 -15.05 21.98
N ILE A 62 9.52 -14.47 21.23
CA ILE A 62 9.62 -14.27 19.79
C ILE A 62 9.23 -12.84 19.46
N LEU A 63 9.84 -12.23 18.45
CA LEU A 63 9.43 -10.90 18.01
C LEU A 63 7.97 -10.89 17.58
N LYS A 64 7.20 -9.86 17.99
CA LYS A 64 5.79 -9.71 17.61
C LYS A 64 5.58 -9.73 16.10
N LYS A 65 6.53 -9.17 15.33
CA LYS A 65 6.54 -9.13 13.87
C LYS A 65 6.62 -10.52 13.20
N ALA A 66 7.13 -11.54 13.91
CA ALA A 66 7.25 -12.87 13.33
C ALA A 66 5.88 -13.53 13.16
N ARG A 67 5.53 -13.92 11.93
CA ARG A 67 4.29 -14.65 11.61
C ARG A 67 4.35 -16.13 12.00
N ILE A 68 5.56 -16.69 12.09
CA ILE A 68 5.81 -18.09 12.41
C ILE A 68 6.81 -18.17 13.57
N CYS A 69 6.61 -19.10 14.50
CA CYS A 69 7.55 -19.37 15.56
C CYS A 69 8.83 -20.04 15.00
N PRO A 70 10.03 -19.47 15.18
CA PRO A 70 11.28 -20.06 14.68
C PRO A 70 11.74 -21.30 15.47
N LYS A 71 11.15 -21.57 16.64
CA LYS A 71 11.51 -22.72 17.48
C LYS A 71 10.65 -23.95 17.20
N CYS A 72 9.33 -23.76 17.02
CA CYS A 72 8.37 -24.87 16.93
C CYS A 72 7.44 -24.79 15.72
N GLY A 73 7.62 -23.82 14.82
CA GLY A 73 6.82 -23.70 13.59
C GLY A 73 5.38 -23.21 13.77
N ASN A 74 4.96 -22.83 14.99
CA ASN A 74 3.58 -22.35 15.21
C ASN A 74 3.30 -21.07 14.42
N GLN A 75 2.30 -21.11 13.53
CA GLN A 75 1.81 -19.95 12.80
C GLN A 75 0.85 -19.15 13.69
N TYR A 76 1.03 -17.82 13.74
CA TYR A 76 0.22 -16.91 14.56
C TYR A 76 -0.94 -16.29 13.79
N MET A 77 -0.91 -16.36 12.46
CA MET A 77 -1.95 -15.89 11.58
C MET A 77 -2.60 -17.14 10.97
N GLN A 78 -3.91 -17.26 11.12
CA GLN A 78 -4.67 -18.26 10.37
C GLN A 78 -4.48 -17.90 8.90
N ALA A 79 -4.00 -18.85 8.08
CA ALA A 79 -4.01 -18.65 6.64
C ALA A 79 -5.44 -18.28 6.24
N VAL A 80 -5.60 -17.26 5.38
CA VAL A 80 -6.86 -17.06 4.66
C VAL A 80 -7.16 -18.40 4.00
N SER A 81 -8.38 -18.91 4.18
CA SER A 81 -8.73 -20.21 3.64
C SER A 81 -8.58 -20.16 2.11
N GLU A 82 -8.23 -21.29 1.50
CA GLU A 82 -7.96 -21.36 0.06
C GLU A 82 -9.19 -20.88 -0.74
N GLU A 83 -10.39 -21.16 -0.21
CA GLU A 83 -11.68 -20.72 -0.77
C GLU A 83 -11.81 -19.20 -0.75
N ALA A 84 -11.49 -18.54 0.36
CA ALA A 84 -11.57 -17.08 0.46
C ALA A 84 -10.51 -16.37 -0.41
N LEU A 85 -9.37 -17.02 -0.67
CA LEU A 85 -8.37 -16.50 -1.59
C LEU A 85 -8.82 -16.63 -3.05
N MET A 86 -9.45 -17.76 -3.40
CA MET A 86 -10.00 -18.03 -4.72
C MET A 86 -11.13 -17.06 -5.06
N GLU A 87 -12.05 -16.81 -4.13
CA GLU A 87 -13.15 -15.85 -4.29
C GLU A 87 -12.64 -14.43 -4.59
N MET A 88 -11.59 -13.97 -3.90
CA MET A 88 -10.98 -12.66 -4.16
C MET A 88 -10.30 -12.56 -5.54
N ILE A 89 -9.75 -13.67 -6.04
CA ILE A 89 -9.11 -13.72 -7.36
C ILE A 89 -10.19 -13.71 -8.45
N GLU A 90 -11.22 -14.53 -8.32
CA GLU A 90 -12.33 -14.61 -9.27
C GLU A 90 -13.03 -13.26 -9.41
N GLN A 91 -13.34 -12.59 -8.29
CA GLN A 91 -13.98 -11.28 -8.32
C GLN A 91 -13.14 -10.24 -9.06
N ARG A 92 -11.81 -10.26 -8.87
CA ARG A 92 -10.91 -9.36 -9.59
C ARG A 92 -10.82 -9.67 -11.08
N CYS A 93 -10.83 -10.94 -11.46
CA CYS A 93 -10.84 -11.35 -12.86
C CYS A 93 -12.12 -10.90 -13.57
N VAL A 94 -13.28 -11.02 -12.91
CA VAL A 94 -14.56 -10.53 -13.44
C VAL A 94 -14.54 -9.02 -13.63
N GLU A 95 -14.05 -8.25 -12.65
CA GLU A 95 -13.96 -6.79 -12.76
C GLU A 95 -12.98 -6.31 -13.85
N GLU A 96 -11.91 -7.07 -14.11
CA GLU A 96 -10.97 -6.79 -15.20
C GLU A 96 -11.58 -7.14 -16.57
N GLU A 97 -12.24 -8.29 -16.69
CA GLU A 97 -12.96 -8.68 -17.91
C GLU A 97 -14.09 -7.70 -18.25
N GLU A 98 -14.90 -7.28 -17.27
CA GLU A 98 -15.99 -6.33 -17.45
C GLU A 98 -15.46 -4.96 -17.93
N ARG A 99 -14.38 -4.44 -17.33
CA ARG A 99 -13.72 -3.21 -17.81
C ARG A 99 -13.16 -3.34 -19.22
N THR A 100 -12.64 -4.51 -19.59
CA THR A 100 -12.14 -4.72 -20.97
C THR A 100 -13.28 -4.86 -21.97
N SER A 101 -14.39 -5.48 -21.59
CA SER A 101 -15.59 -5.62 -22.44
C SER A 101 -16.20 -4.26 -22.76
N GLU A 102 -16.37 -3.39 -21.76
CA GLU A 102 -16.88 -2.03 -21.97
C GLU A 102 -16.02 -1.24 -22.96
N MET A 103 -14.70 -1.43 -22.93
CA MET A 103 -13.77 -0.78 -23.85
C MET A 103 -13.85 -1.36 -25.27
N ILE A 104 -14.06 -2.67 -25.41
CA ILE A 104 -14.26 -3.34 -26.71
C ILE A 104 -15.58 -2.90 -27.36
N ASP A 105 -16.65 -2.77 -26.58
CA ASP A 105 -17.96 -2.33 -27.09
C ASP A 105 -17.88 -0.89 -27.65
N CYS A 106 -17.17 -0.01 -26.94
CA CYS A 106 -16.92 1.36 -27.38
C CYS A 106 -16.09 1.44 -28.67
N ASP A 107 -15.11 0.54 -28.84
CA ASP A 107 -14.30 0.48 -30.06
C ASP A 107 -15.09 -0.08 -31.25
N PHE A 108 -16.01 -1.02 -31.03
CA PHE A 108 -16.85 -1.58 -32.09
C PHE A 108 -17.88 -0.56 -32.60
N GLU A 109 -18.57 0.15 -31.69
CA GLU A 109 -19.56 1.19 -32.06
C GLU A 109 -18.92 2.31 -32.89
N LYS A 110 -17.69 2.71 -32.53
CA LYS A 110 -16.93 3.72 -33.28
C LYS A 110 -16.50 3.25 -34.67
N ILE A 111 -16.18 1.96 -34.84
CA ILE A 111 -15.86 1.40 -36.16
C ILE A 111 -17.12 1.37 -37.04
N GLU A 112 -18.27 1.03 -36.48
CA GLU A 112 -19.55 1.02 -37.22
C GLU A 112 -19.94 2.43 -37.68
N GLU A 113 -19.83 3.44 -36.80
CA GLU A 113 -20.07 4.85 -37.15
C GLU A 113 -19.13 5.32 -38.28
N VAL A 114 -17.82 5.05 -38.16
CA VAL A 114 -16.83 5.44 -39.17
C VAL A 114 -17.08 4.72 -40.51
N ALA A 115 -17.51 3.45 -40.49
CA ALA A 115 -17.82 2.71 -41.70
C ALA A 115 -19.06 3.27 -42.41
N VAL A 116 -20.11 3.63 -41.66
CA VAL A 116 -21.33 4.25 -42.19
C VAL A 116 -21.06 5.65 -42.73
N ASP A 117 -20.28 6.47 -42.01
CA ASP A 117 -19.87 7.80 -42.47
C ASP A 117 -19.02 7.74 -43.74
N THR A 118 -18.10 6.77 -43.82
CA THR A 118 -17.28 6.57 -45.03
C THR A 118 -18.14 6.14 -46.22
N PHE A 119 -19.12 5.27 -46.00
CA PHE A 119 -20.02 4.82 -47.07
C PHE A 119 -20.95 5.94 -47.54
N THR A 120 -21.44 6.79 -46.63
CA THR A 120 -22.40 7.86 -46.96
C THR A 120 -21.74 9.13 -47.49
N SER A 121 -20.45 9.36 -47.18
CA SER A 121 -19.66 10.49 -47.70
C SER A 121 -19.01 10.21 -49.05
N PHE A 122 -19.07 8.97 -49.56
CA PHE A 122 -18.54 8.60 -50.87
C PHE A 122 -19.55 8.96 -51.99
N ASP A 123 -19.48 10.19 -52.49
CA ASP A 123 -20.32 10.72 -53.59
C ASP A 123 -19.67 10.51 -54.99
N GLY A 124 -18.77 9.52 -55.11
CA GLY A 124 -17.94 9.28 -56.29
C GLY A 124 -18.40 8.08 -57.14
N ASP A 125 -18.36 8.26 -58.47
CA ASP A 125 -18.65 7.21 -59.46
C ASP A 125 -17.75 5.98 -59.26
N ILE A 126 -18.35 4.84 -58.90
CA ILE A 126 -17.68 3.55 -58.60
C ILE A 126 -16.74 3.09 -59.74
N GLN A 127 -17.00 3.57 -60.96
CA GLN A 127 -16.28 3.21 -62.17
C GLN A 127 -14.81 3.68 -62.17
N GLU A 128 -14.49 4.83 -61.56
CA GLU A 128 -13.13 5.39 -61.52
C GLU A 128 -12.18 4.54 -60.63
N PHE A 129 -12.73 3.85 -59.63
CA PHE A 129 -11.96 2.99 -58.73
C PHE A 129 -11.60 1.63 -59.36
N LEU A 130 -12.46 1.12 -60.25
CA LEU A 130 -12.22 -0.13 -60.97
C LEU A 130 -11.13 0.05 -62.05
N GLU A 131 -11.17 1.14 -62.81
CA GLU A 131 -10.17 1.42 -63.86
C GLU A 131 -8.76 1.65 -63.32
N LYS A 132 -8.65 2.22 -62.10
CA LYS A 132 -7.36 2.46 -61.45
C LYS A 132 -6.71 1.18 -60.91
N LYS A 133 -7.51 0.17 -60.55
CA LYS A 133 -7.03 -1.14 -60.10
C LYS A 133 -6.46 -1.98 -61.25
N ASP A 134 -7.08 -1.91 -62.43
CA ASP A 134 -6.61 -2.59 -63.65
C ASP A 134 -5.28 -2.01 -64.19
N SER A 135 -5.04 -0.70 -63.98
CA SER A 135 -3.77 -0.07 -64.37
C SER A 135 -2.61 -0.37 -63.42
N GLN A 136 -2.87 -0.71 -62.16
CA GLN A 136 -1.81 -1.07 -61.19
C GLN A 136 -1.36 -2.54 -61.29
N GLU A 137 -2.22 -3.46 -61.73
CA GLU A 137 -1.82 -4.86 -61.99
C GLU A 137 -1.01 -5.03 -63.30
N ASN A 138 -1.19 -4.15 -64.29
CA ASN A 138 -0.44 -4.21 -65.55
C ASN A 138 0.98 -3.61 -65.50
N ILE A 139 1.33 -2.85 -64.45
CA ILE A 139 2.68 -2.30 -64.27
C ILE A 139 3.60 -3.27 -63.50
N LEU A 140 3.04 -4.25 -62.78
CA LEU A 140 3.80 -5.24 -62.00
C LEU A 140 4.05 -6.57 -62.74
N THR A 141 3.61 -6.70 -64.00
CA THR A 141 3.74 -7.91 -64.82
C THR A 141 4.62 -7.75 -66.07
N VAL A 142 5.27 -6.58 -66.24
CA VAL A 142 6.35 -6.37 -67.23
C VAL A 142 7.66 -6.01 -66.50
N ASN A 143 8.21 -6.99 -65.78
CA ASN A 143 9.65 -7.16 -65.54
C ASN A 143 9.93 -8.54 -64.95
#